data_AF-A0A932VSA4-F1
#
_entry.id   AF-A0A932VSA4-F1
#
_cell.length_a   1.000
_cell.length_b   1.000
_cell.length_c   1.000
_cell.angle_alpha   90.00
_cell.angle_beta   90.00
_cell.angle_gamma   90.00
#
_symmetry.space_group_name_H-M   'P 1'
#
loop_
_entity.id
_entity.type
_entity.pdbx_description
1 polymer ?
#
loop_
_entity_poly.entity_id
_entity_poly.type
_entity_poly.pdbx_seq_one_letter_code
_entity_poly.pdbx_strand_id
1 'polypeptide(L)'
;MEKLPSRSEPISKKIESKTIKNLAEPITSIIEKMKQNIDTGKYSLIIGDDASGRIPSLAIRGVINKAYEQSGREPIDTRFLALYPLVGLTNYNKAWKSLRWTINPLKLFQRLGQEESEINLKLAKEKIKNEFIKNLPSNLTRDGKRVLIVTELINTGSSLAPLLEALRESNIPFEIATLNFIDFGTERKLQKAGAENIHLGGQPYIAISQQKNLSGVIKDPNTFKLSTKPYKTVGAESNSDQLKIQRDLNSARTDVKKLSDSIYAAVWDKQ
;
A
#
# COMPACT_ATOMS: atom_id res chain seq x y z
N MET A 1 42.37 5.53 -25.23
CA MET A 1 41.25 4.70 -24.73
C MET A 1 41.06 5.03 -23.26
N GLU A 2 40.10 5.88 -22.96
CA GLU A 2 39.73 6.25 -21.59
C GLU A 2 38.97 5.07 -20.98
N LYS A 3 39.44 4.54 -19.85
CA LYS A 3 38.78 3.41 -19.18
C LYS A 3 37.40 3.88 -18.72
N LEU A 4 36.34 3.31 -19.30
CA LEU A 4 34.98 3.47 -18.79
C LEU A 4 34.98 3.19 -17.28
N PRO A 5 34.39 4.08 -16.45
CA PRO A 5 34.39 3.92 -15.02
C PRO A 5 33.81 2.56 -14.65
N SER A 6 34.56 1.81 -13.82
CA SER A 6 34.15 0.48 -13.38
C SER A 6 32.75 0.55 -12.80
N ARG A 7 31.85 -0.34 -13.26
CA ARG A 7 30.48 -0.49 -12.73
C ARG A 7 30.48 -0.25 -11.23
N SER A 8 29.90 0.86 -10.81
CA SER A 8 29.76 1.21 -9.40
C SER A 8 29.17 0.01 -8.65
N GLU A 9 29.66 -0.24 -7.43
CA GLU A 9 29.11 -1.33 -6.63
C GLU A 9 27.57 -1.23 -6.60
N PRO A 10 26.85 -2.35 -6.81
CA PRO A 10 25.40 -2.30 -6.89
C PRO A 10 24.86 -1.67 -5.60
N ILE A 11 24.08 -0.58 -5.75
CA ILE A 11 23.59 0.26 -4.65
C ILE A 11 22.85 -0.57 -3.58
N SER A 12 22.31 -1.73 -3.96
CA SER A 12 21.76 -2.75 -3.06
C SER A 12 22.72 -3.23 -1.97
N LYS A 13 24.04 -3.04 -2.10
CA LYS A 13 25.03 -3.34 -1.04
C LYS A 13 25.01 -2.31 0.10
N LYS A 14 24.49 -1.09 -0.14
CA LYS A 14 24.48 0.01 0.85
C LYS A 14 23.19 0.09 1.68
N ILE A 15 22.22 -0.78 1.41
CA ILE A 15 20.96 -0.89 2.16
C ILE A 15 21.20 -1.83 3.35
N GLU A 16 21.02 -1.32 4.57
CA GLU A 16 21.29 -2.05 5.81
C GLU A 16 20.16 -3.05 6.12
N SER A 17 18.91 -2.62 5.95
CA SER A 17 17.73 -3.43 6.18
C SER A 17 17.58 -4.50 5.09
N LYS A 18 17.77 -5.76 5.47
CA LYS A 18 17.51 -6.92 4.60
C LYS A 18 16.09 -6.90 4.03
N THR A 19 15.09 -6.52 4.83
CA THR A 19 13.70 -6.44 4.38
C THR A 19 13.53 -5.42 3.27
N ILE A 20 14.10 -4.20 3.41
CA ILE A 20 14.02 -3.16 2.37
C ILE A 20 14.82 -3.58 1.14
N LYS A 21 15.99 -4.19 1.31
CA LYS A 21 16.80 -4.70 0.21
C LYS A 21 16.04 -5.71 -0.65
N ASN A 22 15.28 -6.60 -0.02
CA ASN A 22 14.48 -7.60 -0.74
C ASN A 22 13.35 -6.99 -1.59
N LEU A 23 12.99 -5.71 -1.38
CA LEU A 23 11.99 -5.02 -2.19
C LEU A 23 12.52 -4.57 -3.57
N ALA A 24 13.84 -4.61 -3.79
CA ALA A 24 14.44 -4.08 -5.01
C ALA A 24 13.89 -4.72 -6.27
N GLU A 25 13.89 -6.05 -6.35
CA GLU A 25 13.40 -6.78 -7.52
C GLU A 25 11.90 -6.57 -7.78
N PRO A 26 10.98 -6.81 -6.82
CA PRO A 26 9.56 -6.65 -7.09
C PRO A 26 9.18 -5.20 -7.39
N ILE A 27 9.79 -4.20 -6.74
CA ILE A 27 9.52 -2.80 -7.07
C ILE A 27 10.10 -2.43 -8.43
N THR A 28 11.29 -2.92 -8.81
CA THR A 28 11.83 -2.69 -10.15
C THR A 28 10.88 -3.23 -11.22
N SER A 29 10.37 -4.45 -11.06
CA SER A 29 9.41 -5.04 -11.99
C SER A 29 8.12 -4.20 -12.13
N ILE A 30 7.60 -3.68 -11.02
CA ILE A 30 6.44 -2.76 -11.03
C ILE A 30 6.77 -1.49 -11.81
N ILE A 31 7.91 -0.86 -11.50
CA ILE A 31 8.33 0.39 -12.13
C ILE A 31 8.56 0.21 -13.64
N GLU A 32 9.17 -0.89 -14.08
CA GLU A 32 9.36 -1.19 -15.50
C GLU A 32 8.02 -1.26 -16.25
N LYS A 33 7.01 -1.94 -15.69
CA LYS A 33 5.65 -2.03 -16.26
C LYS A 33 4.96 -0.67 -16.31
N MET A 34 5.26 0.21 -15.35
CA MET A 34 4.67 1.54 -15.25
C MET A 34 5.47 2.63 -15.98
N LYS A 35 6.65 2.32 -16.53
CA LYS A 35 7.63 3.33 -17.00
C LYS A 35 7.00 4.36 -17.93
N GLN A 36 6.26 3.94 -18.95
CA GLN A 36 5.59 4.85 -19.89
C GLN A 36 4.57 5.79 -19.20
N ASN A 37 3.75 5.25 -18.28
CA ASN A 37 2.79 6.06 -17.52
C ASN A 37 3.50 7.06 -16.60
N ILE A 38 4.67 6.71 -16.05
CA ILE A 38 5.51 7.62 -15.27
C ILE A 38 6.13 8.69 -16.17
N ASP A 39 6.74 8.32 -17.30
CA ASP A 39 7.40 9.25 -18.22
C ASP A 39 6.43 10.33 -18.76
N THR A 40 5.16 9.95 -18.94
CA THR A 40 4.09 10.84 -19.40
C THR A 40 3.44 11.67 -18.29
N GLY A 41 3.79 11.45 -17.01
CA GLY A 41 3.22 12.19 -15.89
C GLY A 41 1.78 11.78 -15.52
N LYS A 42 1.40 10.54 -15.81
CA LYS A 42 0.01 10.05 -15.70
C LYS A 42 -0.49 9.93 -14.26
N TYR A 43 0.39 9.82 -13.27
CA TYR A 43 0.01 9.67 -11.87
C TYR A 43 0.06 11.00 -11.14
N SER A 44 -1.01 11.37 -10.45
CA SER A 44 -1.11 12.62 -9.67
C SER A 44 -1.16 12.40 -8.17
N LEU A 45 -1.48 11.17 -7.73
CA LEU A 45 -1.58 10.80 -6.33
C LEU A 45 -1.20 9.33 -6.13
N ILE A 46 -0.46 9.07 -5.06
CA ILE A 46 -0.29 7.72 -4.49
C ILE A 46 -1.16 7.58 -3.24
N ILE A 47 -1.94 6.50 -3.17
CA ILE A 47 -2.62 6.07 -1.94
C ILE A 47 -1.96 4.78 -1.45
N GLY A 48 -1.17 4.86 -0.39
CA GLY A 48 -0.56 3.70 0.24
C GLY A 48 -1.40 3.11 1.36
N ASP A 49 -1.44 1.78 1.52
CA ASP A 49 -1.91 1.19 2.78
C ASP A 49 -0.95 1.58 3.91
N ASP A 50 -1.51 2.21 4.94
CA ASP A 50 -0.73 2.97 5.92
C ASP A 50 0.28 2.13 6.73
N ALA A 51 -0.02 0.85 6.98
CA ALA A 51 0.93 -0.04 7.66
C ALA A 51 1.75 -0.91 6.70
N SER A 52 1.07 -1.74 5.89
CA SER A 52 1.75 -2.73 5.04
C SER A 52 2.34 -2.11 3.77
N GLY A 53 1.58 -1.22 3.12
CA GLY A 53 1.94 -0.58 1.87
C GLY A 53 2.88 0.61 2.01
N ARG A 54 3.15 1.09 3.23
CA ARG A 54 3.87 2.36 3.44
C ARG A 54 5.29 2.36 2.89
N ILE A 55 6.09 1.35 3.21
CA ILE A 55 7.47 1.25 2.70
C ILE A 55 7.51 1.12 1.18
N PRO A 56 6.73 0.21 0.55
CA PRO A 56 6.64 0.15 -0.92
C PRO A 56 6.16 1.45 -1.55
N SER A 57 5.17 2.12 -0.97
CA SER A 57 4.64 3.39 -1.47
C SER A 57 5.69 4.48 -1.47
N LEU A 58 6.47 4.60 -0.38
CA LEU A 58 7.55 5.58 -0.28
C LEU A 58 8.68 5.29 -1.27
N ALA A 59 9.01 4.01 -1.48
CA ALA A 59 10.00 3.60 -2.46
C ALA A 59 9.56 3.94 -3.90
N ILE A 60 8.34 3.58 -4.28
CA ILE A 60 7.74 3.91 -5.59
C ILE A 60 7.65 5.43 -5.78
N ARG A 61 7.18 6.17 -4.76
CA ARG A 61 7.14 7.64 -4.78
C ARG A 61 8.51 8.24 -5.07
N GLY A 62 9.56 7.74 -4.42
CA GLY A 62 10.93 8.22 -4.65
C GLY A 62 11.38 8.04 -6.10
N VAL A 63 11.03 6.91 -6.73
CA VAL A 63 11.34 6.66 -8.15
C VAL A 63 10.53 7.60 -9.06
N ILE A 64 9.22 7.72 -8.85
CA ILE A 64 8.34 8.59 -9.66
C ILE A 64 8.78 10.05 -9.56
N ASN A 65 9.09 10.54 -8.36
CA ASN A 65 9.49 11.93 -8.16
C ASN A 65 10.80 12.27 -8.87
N LYS A 66 11.74 11.33 -8.96
CA LYS A 66 12.95 11.53 -9.75
C LYS A 66 12.66 11.65 -11.24
N ALA A 67 11.83 10.76 -11.78
CA ALA A 67 11.42 10.85 -13.18
C ALA A 67 10.69 12.17 -13.45
N TYR A 68 9.85 12.60 -12.51
CA TYR A 68 9.11 13.86 -12.61
C TYR A 68 10.06 15.07 -12.58
N GLU A 69 11.03 15.09 -11.65
CA GLU A 69 12.07 16.12 -11.56
C GLU A 69 12.84 16.27 -12.88
N GLN A 70 13.29 15.17 -13.50
CA GLN A 70 13.99 15.21 -14.78
C GLN A 70 13.16 15.80 -15.93
N SER A 71 11.84 15.70 -15.81
CA SER A 71 10.88 16.23 -16.79
C SER A 71 10.29 17.59 -16.42
N GLY A 72 10.78 18.23 -15.36
CA GLY A 72 10.27 19.52 -14.87
C GLY A 72 8.84 19.46 -14.30
N ARG A 73 8.44 18.32 -13.75
CA ARG A 73 7.11 18.13 -13.13
C ARG A 73 7.19 18.21 -11.60
N GLU A 74 6.10 18.68 -11.01
CA GLU A 74 5.93 18.71 -9.55
C GLU A 74 5.97 17.31 -8.93
N PRO A 75 6.53 17.14 -7.72
CA PRO A 75 6.48 15.88 -7.00
C PRO A 75 5.06 15.33 -6.84
N ILE A 76 4.90 14.02 -6.98
CA ILE A 76 3.60 13.36 -6.82
C ILE A 76 3.12 13.46 -5.37
N ASP A 77 1.83 13.80 -5.20
CA ASP A 77 1.23 13.79 -3.87
C ASP A 77 1.12 12.36 -3.35
N THR A 78 1.20 12.18 -2.04
CA THR A 78 1.08 10.87 -1.40
C THR A 78 0.25 10.97 -0.14
N ARG A 79 -0.69 10.05 -0.01
CA ARG A 79 -1.56 9.90 1.14
C ARG A 79 -1.51 8.46 1.61
N PHE A 80 -1.66 8.27 2.90
CA PHE A 80 -1.75 6.95 3.50
C PHE A 80 -3.13 6.74 4.09
N LEU A 81 -3.71 5.58 3.85
CA LEU A 81 -5.02 5.21 4.34
C LEU A 81 -4.92 3.87 5.07
N ALA A 82 -5.44 3.81 6.29
CA ALA A 82 -5.50 2.56 7.04
C ALA A 82 -6.58 1.68 6.43
N LEU A 83 -6.19 0.71 5.60
CA LEU A 83 -7.15 -0.20 4.96
C LEU A 83 -7.45 -1.37 5.91
N TYR A 84 -8.73 -1.54 6.24
CA TYR A 84 -9.17 -2.56 7.20
C TYR A 84 -9.45 -3.88 6.51
N PRO A 85 -9.01 -5.03 7.06
CA PRO A 85 -9.63 -6.27 6.69
C PRO A 85 -11.10 -6.22 7.12
N LEU A 86 -12.03 -6.30 6.17
CA LEU A 86 -13.49 -6.38 6.44
C LEU A 86 -13.90 -7.69 7.15
N VAL A 87 -12.96 -8.45 7.69
CA VAL A 87 -13.25 -9.76 8.25
C VAL A 87 -13.62 -9.60 9.72
N GLY A 88 -14.92 -9.55 9.99
CA GLY A 88 -15.46 -9.74 11.33
C GLY A 88 -15.10 -11.12 11.86
N LEU A 89 -14.06 -11.22 12.71
CA LEU A 89 -13.64 -12.49 13.31
C LEU A 89 -12.93 -12.36 14.68
N THR A 90 -13.08 -11.26 15.43
CA THR A 90 -12.66 -11.24 16.85
C THR A 90 -13.80 -11.55 17.83
N ASN A 91 -15.07 -11.39 17.42
CA ASN A 91 -16.24 -11.72 18.27
C ASN A 91 -16.83 -13.12 18.05
N TYR A 92 -16.32 -13.90 17.09
CA TYR A 92 -16.81 -15.26 16.83
C TYR A 92 -16.71 -16.20 18.03
N ASN A 93 -15.72 -15.99 18.92
CA ASN A 93 -15.57 -16.81 20.13
C ASN A 93 -16.65 -16.56 21.20
N LYS A 94 -17.36 -15.43 21.18
CA LYS A 94 -18.43 -15.14 22.16
C LYS A 94 -19.78 -15.70 21.73
N ALA A 95 -20.15 -15.56 20.44
CA ALA A 95 -21.43 -16.05 19.92
C ALA A 95 -21.53 -17.58 19.87
N TRP A 96 -20.38 -18.28 19.77
CA TRP A 96 -20.33 -19.74 19.72
C TRP A 96 -20.83 -20.44 21.00
N LYS A 97 -20.71 -19.77 22.16
CA LYS A 97 -21.11 -20.36 23.46
C LYS A 97 -22.63 -20.33 23.70
N SER A 98 -23.38 -19.48 23.02
CA SER A 98 -24.81 -19.28 23.28
C SER A 98 -25.76 -19.96 22.28
N LEU A 99 -25.28 -20.37 21.10
CA LEU A 99 -26.13 -20.80 19.98
C LEU A 99 -26.11 -22.32 19.69
N ARG A 100 -26.22 -23.16 20.73
CA ARG A 100 -26.02 -24.61 20.59
C ARG A 100 -27.23 -25.44 20.13
N TRP A 101 -28.45 -24.90 20.03
CA TRP A 101 -29.65 -25.78 20.02
C TRP A 101 -30.76 -25.57 18.98
N THR A 102 -30.72 -24.59 18.08
CA THR A 102 -31.78 -24.47 17.05
C THR A 102 -31.25 -23.81 15.77
N ILE A 103 -31.49 -24.45 14.61
CA ILE A 103 -31.10 -24.05 13.23
C ILE A 103 -29.66 -24.46 12.84
N ASN A 104 -29.46 -24.88 11.59
CA ASN A 104 -28.13 -25.15 10.99
C ASN A 104 -27.25 -23.88 11.16
N PRO A 105 -26.32 -23.87 12.13
CA PRO A 105 -25.66 -22.65 12.56
C PRO A 105 -24.88 -22.02 11.41
N LEU A 106 -24.31 -22.85 10.54
CA LEU A 106 -23.49 -22.43 9.41
C LEU A 106 -24.23 -21.50 8.45
N LYS A 107 -25.48 -21.81 8.10
CA LYS A 107 -26.29 -20.96 7.18
C LYS A 107 -26.66 -19.62 7.83
N LEU A 108 -27.00 -19.63 9.11
CA LEU A 108 -27.32 -18.40 9.85
C LEU A 108 -26.06 -17.54 10.02
N PHE A 109 -24.89 -18.13 10.30
CA PHE A 109 -23.61 -17.43 10.38
C PHE A 109 -23.17 -16.86 9.03
N GLN A 110 -23.34 -17.60 7.94
CA GLN A 110 -23.08 -17.10 6.60
C GLN A 110 -23.94 -15.87 6.30
N ARG A 111 -25.23 -15.91 6.65
CA ARG A 111 -26.14 -14.78 6.43
C ARG A 111 -25.85 -13.59 7.33
N LEU A 112 -25.70 -13.78 8.64
CA LEU A 112 -25.39 -12.71 9.58
C LEU A 112 -24.02 -12.08 9.28
N GLY A 113 -23.03 -12.91 8.93
CA GLY A 113 -21.72 -12.43 8.51
C GLY A 113 -21.76 -11.65 7.19
N GLN A 114 -22.64 -12.03 6.25
CA GLN A 114 -22.86 -11.29 5.01
C GLN A 114 -23.54 -9.94 5.28
N GLU A 115 -24.65 -9.91 6.01
CA GLU A 115 -25.37 -8.67 6.32
C GLU A 115 -24.51 -7.68 7.13
N GLU A 116 -23.78 -8.16 8.15
CA GLU A 116 -22.84 -7.34 8.92
C GLU A 116 -21.67 -6.84 8.05
N SER A 117 -21.14 -7.67 7.15
CA SER A 117 -20.09 -7.28 6.21
C SER A 117 -20.58 -6.20 5.23
N GLU A 118 -21.81 -6.28 4.75
CA GLU A 118 -22.38 -5.29 3.82
C GLU A 118 -22.58 -3.93 4.51
N ILE A 119 -23.11 -3.93 5.74
CA ILE A 119 -23.26 -2.70 6.53
C ILE A 119 -21.89 -2.08 6.81
N ASN A 120 -20.92 -2.89 7.25
CA ASN A 120 -19.55 -2.40 7.52
C ASN A 120 -18.85 -1.89 6.26
N LEU A 121 -19.02 -2.56 5.12
CA LEU A 121 -18.51 -2.10 3.83
C LEU A 121 -19.13 -0.75 3.45
N LYS A 122 -20.45 -0.59 3.57
CA LYS A 122 -21.15 0.66 3.28
C LYS A 122 -20.67 1.80 4.19
N LEU A 123 -20.55 1.56 5.49
CA LEU A 123 -20.04 2.55 6.45
C LEU A 123 -18.59 2.93 6.17
N ALA A 124 -17.72 1.96 5.89
CA ALA A 124 -16.32 2.20 5.55
C ALA A 124 -16.20 3.02 4.26
N LYS A 125 -16.98 2.68 3.23
CA LYS A 125 -17.03 3.40 1.96
C LYS A 125 -17.48 4.85 2.16
N GLU A 126 -18.60 5.09 2.84
CA GLU A 126 -19.10 6.44 3.10
C GLU A 126 -18.10 7.27 3.89
N LYS A 127 -17.41 6.65 4.85
CA LYS A 127 -16.34 7.31 5.59
C LYS A 127 -15.17 7.69 4.69
N ILE A 128 -14.68 6.79 3.84
CA ILE A 128 -13.63 7.09 2.85
C ILE A 128 -14.08 8.22 1.93
N LYS A 129 -15.32 8.17 1.43
CA LYS A 129 -15.87 9.21 0.55
C LYS A 129 -15.87 10.58 1.24
N ASN A 130 -16.37 10.64 2.48
CA ASN A 130 -16.56 11.90 3.20
C ASN A 130 -15.29 12.47 3.83
N GLU A 131 -14.41 11.63 4.37
CA GLU A 131 -13.22 12.07 5.09
C GLU A 131 -11.97 12.08 4.20
N PHE A 132 -11.90 11.22 3.20
CA PHE A 132 -10.71 11.07 2.36
C PHE A 132 -10.92 11.66 0.96
N ILE A 133 -11.90 11.17 0.19
CA ILE A 133 -12.11 11.57 -1.20
C ILE A 133 -12.50 13.06 -1.32
N LYS A 134 -13.37 13.58 -0.45
CA LYS A 134 -13.74 15.00 -0.45
C LYS A 134 -12.56 15.97 -0.22
N ASN A 135 -11.50 15.49 0.42
CA ASN A 135 -10.30 16.28 0.73
C ASN A 135 -9.20 16.09 -0.31
N LEU A 136 -9.47 15.34 -1.38
CA LEU A 136 -8.52 15.16 -2.46
C LEU A 136 -8.47 16.39 -3.39
N PRO A 137 -7.30 16.70 -3.99
CA PRO A 137 -7.19 17.80 -4.95
C PRO A 137 -8.20 17.72 -6.10
N SER A 138 -8.90 18.82 -6.40
CA SER A 138 -9.93 18.84 -7.45
C SER A 138 -9.39 18.64 -8.87
N ASN A 139 -8.07 18.75 -9.07
CA ASN A 139 -7.39 18.54 -10.35
C ASN A 139 -6.92 17.09 -10.57
N LEU A 140 -7.30 16.14 -9.70
CA LEU A 140 -6.82 14.77 -9.72
C LEU A 140 -7.07 13.99 -11.02
N THR A 141 -8.18 14.30 -11.68
CA THR A 141 -8.65 13.61 -12.89
C THR A 141 -8.46 14.42 -14.17
N ARG A 142 -7.90 15.64 -14.07
CA ARG A 142 -7.60 16.45 -15.25
C ARG A 142 -6.54 15.77 -16.11
N ASP A 143 -6.62 15.95 -17.41
CA ASP A 143 -5.62 15.50 -18.38
C ASP A 143 -5.37 13.98 -18.36
N GLY A 144 -6.38 13.19 -17.99
CA GLY A 144 -6.28 11.73 -17.92
C GLY A 144 -5.41 11.21 -16.77
N LYS A 145 -5.13 12.06 -15.78
CA LYS A 145 -4.38 11.70 -14.56
C LYS A 145 -5.11 10.68 -13.71
N ARG A 146 -4.34 9.90 -12.96
CA ARG A 146 -4.81 8.73 -12.22
C ARG A 146 -4.26 8.67 -10.81
N VAL A 147 -5.00 7.96 -9.96
CA VAL A 147 -4.55 7.52 -8.65
C VAL A 147 -3.79 6.19 -8.78
N LEU A 148 -2.63 6.09 -8.13
CA LEU A 148 -1.93 4.83 -7.94
C LEU A 148 -2.15 4.31 -6.51
N ILE A 149 -2.81 3.17 -6.36
CA ILE A 149 -2.98 2.49 -5.07
C ILE A 149 -1.80 1.55 -4.87
N VAL A 150 -1.12 1.63 -3.72
CA VAL A 150 0.05 0.80 -3.43
C VAL A 150 -0.16 -0.02 -2.16
N THR A 151 0.03 -1.34 -2.25
CA THR A 151 -0.06 -2.25 -1.11
C THR A 151 0.96 -3.39 -1.22
N GLU A 152 1.42 -3.91 -0.09
CA GLU A 152 2.39 -5.02 -0.06
C GLU A 152 1.80 -6.30 -0.66
N LEU A 153 0.66 -6.74 -0.12
CA LEU A 153 0.06 -8.03 -0.41
C LEU A 153 -1.43 -7.88 -0.60
N ILE A 154 -1.97 -8.53 -1.62
CA ILE A 154 -3.42 -8.69 -1.77
C ILE A 154 -3.77 -10.17 -1.70
N ASN A 155 -4.53 -10.54 -0.67
CA ASN A 155 -5.11 -11.87 -0.59
C ASN A 155 -6.42 -11.92 -1.41
N THR A 156 -7.54 -11.53 -0.79
CA THR A 156 -8.86 -11.54 -1.42
C THR A 156 -9.27 -10.20 -2.06
N GLY A 157 -8.55 -9.12 -1.74
CA GLY A 157 -8.91 -7.75 -2.11
C GLY A 157 -9.96 -7.10 -1.23
N SER A 158 -10.52 -7.80 -0.22
CA SER A 158 -11.62 -7.27 0.59
C SER A 158 -11.27 -5.98 1.35
N SER A 159 -10.01 -5.84 1.79
CA SER A 159 -9.57 -4.61 2.47
C SER A 159 -9.48 -3.39 1.56
N LEU A 160 -9.35 -3.60 0.25
CA LEU A 160 -9.33 -2.52 -0.74
C LEU A 160 -10.74 -2.13 -1.16
N ALA A 161 -11.71 -3.06 -1.11
CA ALA A 161 -13.04 -2.87 -1.69
C ALA A 161 -13.73 -1.54 -1.33
N PRO A 162 -13.76 -1.09 -0.06
CA PRO A 162 -14.36 0.21 0.28
C PRO A 162 -13.71 1.40 -0.44
N LEU A 163 -12.38 1.37 -0.61
CA LEU A 163 -11.63 2.41 -1.31
C LEU A 163 -11.90 2.36 -2.82
N LEU A 164 -11.87 1.16 -3.42
CA LEU A 164 -12.08 1.00 -4.86
C LEU A 164 -13.49 1.45 -5.27
N GLU A 165 -14.51 1.07 -4.47
CA GLU A 165 -15.89 1.50 -4.69
C GLU A 165 -16.04 3.02 -4.56
N ALA A 166 -15.42 3.63 -3.54
CA ALA A 166 -15.47 5.08 -3.35
C ALA A 166 -14.81 5.83 -4.52
N LEU A 167 -13.64 5.39 -5.00
CA LEU A 167 -12.97 5.98 -6.15
C LEU A 167 -13.81 5.84 -7.43
N ARG A 168 -14.38 4.65 -7.67
CA ARG A 168 -15.24 4.37 -8.82
C ARG A 168 -16.50 5.23 -8.82
N GLU A 169 -17.21 5.33 -7.70
CA GLU A 169 -18.40 6.18 -7.57
C GLU A 169 -18.09 7.68 -7.73
N SER A 170 -16.85 8.08 -7.46
CA SER A 170 -16.36 9.44 -7.67
C SER A 170 -15.76 9.68 -9.06
N ASN A 171 -15.85 8.71 -9.98
CA ASN A 171 -15.26 8.76 -11.33
C ASN A 171 -13.76 9.11 -11.30
N ILE A 172 -13.03 8.61 -10.30
CA ILE A 172 -11.58 8.80 -10.18
C ILE A 172 -10.91 7.55 -10.77
N PRO A 173 -10.20 7.65 -11.91
CA PRO A 173 -9.51 6.51 -12.48
C PRO A 173 -8.32 6.11 -11.60
N PHE A 174 -8.12 4.81 -11.45
CA PHE A 174 -7.06 4.28 -10.60
C PHE A 174 -6.42 3.02 -11.16
N GLU A 175 -5.16 2.83 -10.78
CA GLU A 175 -4.38 1.62 -11.00
C GLU A 175 -3.88 1.10 -9.65
N ILE A 176 -3.51 -0.18 -9.61
CA ILE A 176 -2.99 -0.82 -8.40
C ILE A 176 -1.57 -1.28 -8.65
N ALA A 177 -0.65 -0.98 -7.75
CA ALA A 177 0.66 -1.61 -7.68
C ALA A 177 0.74 -2.46 -6.41
N THR A 178 1.11 -3.73 -6.55
CA THR A 178 1.27 -4.63 -5.41
C THR A 178 2.47 -5.54 -5.57
N LEU A 179 3.14 -5.87 -4.46
CA LEU A 179 4.28 -6.77 -4.53
C LEU A 179 3.82 -8.18 -4.83
N ASN A 180 2.71 -8.64 -4.23
CA ASN A 180 2.30 -10.05 -4.33
C ASN A 180 0.78 -10.30 -4.25
N PHE A 181 0.35 -11.45 -4.80
CA PHE A 181 -1.00 -12.00 -4.71
C PHE A 181 -0.99 -13.39 -4.05
N ILE A 182 -2.06 -13.72 -3.33
CA ILE A 182 -2.27 -15.08 -2.80
C ILE A 182 -3.28 -15.87 -3.64
N ASP A 183 -4.40 -15.26 -4.03
CA ASP A 183 -5.55 -15.95 -4.62
C ASP A 183 -5.62 -15.80 -6.15
N PHE A 184 -5.83 -16.92 -6.84
CA PHE A 184 -6.07 -16.95 -8.28
C PHE A 184 -7.44 -16.29 -8.57
N GLY A 185 -7.45 -15.27 -9.43
CA GLY A 185 -8.66 -14.54 -9.78
C GLY A 185 -8.93 -13.27 -8.96
N THR A 186 -8.10 -12.97 -7.96
CA THR A 186 -8.14 -11.65 -7.27
C THR A 186 -7.94 -10.51 -8.26
N GLU A 187 -7.06 -10.66 -9.25
CA GLU A 187 -6.90 -9.69 -10.34
C GLU A 187 -8.23 -9.37 -11.04
N ARG A 188 -8.98 -10.40 -11.47
CA ARG A 188 -10.28 -10.23 -12.12
C ARG A 188 -11.30 -9.56 -11.19
N LYS A 189 -11.28 -9.86 -9.89
CA LYS A 189 -12.16 -9.20 -8.90
C LYS A 189 -11.83 -7.70 -8.79
N LEU A 190 -10.55 -7.34 -8.73
CA LEU A 190 -10.09 -5.96 -8.63
C LEU A 190 -10.38 -5.17 -9.92
N GLN A 191 -10.22 -5.78 -11.09
CA GLN A 191 -10.60 -5.18 -12.38
C GLN A 191 -12.12 -4.93 -12.44
N LYS A 192 -12.94 -5.90 -12.01
CA LYS A 192 -14.40 -5.69 -11.89
C LYS A 192 -14.77 -4.57 -10.91
N ALA A 193 -13.93 -4.33 -9.90
CA ALA A 193 -14.09 -3.22 -8.96
C ALA A 193 -13.64 -1.86 -9.53
N GLY A 194 -13.12 -1.82 -10.77
CA GLY A 194 -12.76 -0.60 -11.49
C GLY A 194 -11.26 -0.34 -11.64
N ALA A 195 -10.39 -1.25 -11.18
CA ALA A 195 -8.95 -1.10 -11.42
C ALA A 195 -8.65 -1.22 -12.92
N GLU A 196 -8.09 -0.18 -13.54
CA GLU A 196 -7.77 -0.22 -14.97
C GLU A 196 -6.60 -1.15 -15.26
N ASN A 197 -5.56 -1.08 -14.42
CA ASN A 197 -4.36 -1.89 -14.51
C ASN A 197 -3.90 -2.33 -13.12
N ILE A 198 -3.22 -3.47 -13.08
CA ILE A 198 -2.67 -4.05 -11.87
C ILE A 198 -1.20 -4.43 -12.13
N HIS A 199 -0.29 -3.74 -11.47
CA HIS A 199 1.15 -3.90 -11.59
C HIS A 199 1.65 -4.81 -10.47
N LEU A 200 1.94 -6.06 -10.81
CA LEU A 200 2.44 -7.06 -9.86
C LEU A 200 3.98 -7.09 -9.85
N GLY A 201 4.58 -7.03 -8.67
CA GLY A 201 6.04 -7.13 -8.49
C GLY A 201 6.59 -8.54 -8.64
N GLY A 202 5.86 -9.55 -8.15
CA GLY A 202 6.25 -10.96 -8.23
C GLY A 202 6.74 -11.52 -6.90
N GLN A 203 7.34 -12.71 -6.96
CA GLN A 203 7.94 -13.39 -5.80
C GLN A 203 9.35 -12.82 -5.50
N PRO A 204 9.84 -12.93 -4.25
CA PRO A 204 9.27 -13.65 -3.10
C PRO A 204 8.24 -12.84 -2.27
N TYR A 205 7.45 -13.53 -1.45
CA TYR A 205 6.65 -12.91 -0.40
C TYR A 205 7.54 -12.21 0.64
N ILE A 206 7.25 -10.93 0.91
CA ILE A 206 8.01 -10.10 1.86
C ILE A 206 7.02 -9.54 2.88
N ALA A 207 7.04 -10.06 4.11
CA ALA A 207 6.10 -9.71 5.18
C ALA A 207 6.41 -8.34 5.85
N ILE A 208 6.30 -7.24 5.11
CA ILE A 208 6.57 -5.87 5.62
C ILE A 208 5.57 -5.50 6.72
N SER A 209 4.31 -5.93 6.58
CA SER A 209 3.22 -5.72 7.54
C SER A 209 3.55 -6.17 8.97
N GLN A 210 4.47 -7.12 9.13
CA GLN A 210 4.92 -7.61 10.43
C GLN A 210 6.06 -6.74 11.03
N GLN A 211 6.67 -5.87 10.23
CA GLN A 211 7.84 -5.06 10.58
C GLN A 211 7.43 -3.63 10.96
N LYS A 212 6.74 -3.49 12.10
CA LYS A 212 6.18 -2.22 12.60
C LYS A 212 7.23 -1.12 12.81
N ASN A 213 8.47 -1.52 13.12
CA ASN A 213 9.63 -0.64 13.24
C ASN A 213 10.05 -0.01 11.91
N LEU A 214 9.63 -0.56 10.77
CA LEU A 214 9.88 0.02 9.45
C LEU A 214 8.77 0.99 9.03
N SER A 215 7.50 0.62 9.18
CA SER A 215 6.37 1.48 8.78
C SER A 215 6.20 2.70 9.70
N GLY A 216 6.56 2.57 10.97
CA GLY A 216 6.41 3.61 11.98
C GLY A 216 4.99 3.83 12.45
N VAL A 217 4.06 2.94 12.06
CA VAL A 217 2.65 3.01 12.45
C VAL A 217 2.08 1.62 12.71
N ILE A 218 1.07 1.58 13.59
CA ILE A 218 0.27 0.38 13.87
C ILE A 218 -1.20 0.67 13.52
N LYS A 219 -1.86 -0.28 12.85
CA LYS A 219 -3.33 -0.25 12.66
C LYS A 219 -4.01 -0.48 13.99
N ASP A 220 -4.98 0.35 14.35
CA ASP A 220 -5.78 0.13 15.56
C ASP A 220 -6.81 -0.97 15.29
N PRO A 221 -6.65 -2.18 15.86
CA PRO A 221 -7.56 -3.30 15.56
C PRO A 221 -8.96 -3.09 16.17
N ASN A 222 -9.11 -2.15 17.10
CA ASN A 222 -10.33 -1.96 17.89
C ASN A 222 -11.22 -0.84 17.35
N THR A 223 -10.83 -0.22 16.24
CA THR A 223 -11.58 0.93 15.72
C THR A 223 -11.88 0.75 14.25
N PHE A 224 -13.13 0.94 13.83
CA PHE A 224 -13.48 1.24 12.42
C PHE A 224 -12.97 2.64 11.98
N LYS A 225 -12.00 3.21 12.70
CA LYS A 225 -11.41 4.51 12.36
C LYS A 225 -10.33 4.25 11.34
N LEU A 226 -10.39 4.89 10.17
CA LEU A 226 -9.36 4.89 9.12
C LEU A 226 -8.06 5.55 9.60
N SER A 227 -7.53 5.11 10.75
CA SER A 227 -6.47 5.72 11.50
C SER A 227 -5.46 4.67 11.90
N THR A 228 -4.19 5.03 11.80
CA THR A 228 -3.12 4.36 12.49
C THR A 228 -2.66 5.18 13.69
N LYS A 229 -1.93 4.53 14.59
CA LYS A 229 -1.22 5.20 15.68
C LYS A 229 0.27 5.17 15.39
N PRO A 230 1.03 6.24 15.65
CA PRO A 230 2.49 6.22 15.54
C PRO A 230 3.07 5.10 16.41
N TYR A 231 3.91 4.24 15.82
CA TYR A 231 4.48 3.09 16.54
C TYR A 231 5.28 3.52 17.78
N LYS A 232 5.95 4.67 17.69
CA LYS A 232 6.68 5.29 18.80
C LYS A 232 5.78 5.55 20.03
N THR A 233 4.50 5.83 19.84
CA THR A 233 3.58 6.15 20.94
C THR A 233 2.99 4.90 21.60
N VAL A 234 2.74 3.85 20.80
CA VAL A 234 2.05 2.64 21.27
C VAL A 234 2.98 1.46 21.57
N GLY A 235 4.18 1.46 21.01
CA GLY A 235 5.13 0.35 21.11
C GLY A 235 6.32 0.63 22.03
N ALA A 236 6.40 1.81 22.64
CA ALA A 236 7.47 2.15 23.57
C ALA A 236 6.98 2.07 25.01
N GLU A 237 7.70 1.34 25.86
CA GLU A 237 7.44 1.27 27.30
C GLU A 237 8.27 2.31 28.07
N SER A 238 9.33 2.82 27.45
CA SER A 238 10.27 3.77 28.02
C SER A 238 10.71 4.84 27.01
N ASN A 239 11.36 5.91 27.51
CA ASN A 239 11.99 6.92 26.65
C ASN A 239 13.13 6.34 25.80
N SER A 240 13.89 5.38 26.34
CA SER A 240 14.90 4.63 25.58
C SER A 240 14.32 3.88 24.39
N ASP A 241 13.14 3.26 24.56
CA ASP A 241 12.46 2.56 23.46
C ASP A 241 12.00 3.54 22.38
N GLN A 242 11.48 4.70 22.78
CA GLN A 242 11.09 5.75 21.83
C GLN A 242 12.28 6.22 20.98
N LEU A 243 13.46 6.39 21.59
CA LEU A 243 14.68 6.78 20.89
C LEU A 243 15.16 5.67 19.95
N LYS A 244 15.09 4.40 20.39
CA LYS A 244 15.43 3.25 19.54
C LYS A 244 14.50 3.16 18.34
N ILE A 245 13.18 3.22 18.54
CA ILE A 245 12.18 3.21 17.46
C ILE A 245 12.43 4.35 16.48
N GLN A 246 12.73 5.56 16.98
CA GLN A 246 13.02 6.71 16.12
C GLN A 246 14.29 6.49 15.28
N ARG A 247 15.35 5.91 15.86
CA ARG A 247 16.58 5.57 15.15
C ARG A 247 16.31 4.54 14.06
N ASP A 248 15.60 3.46 14.38
CA ASP A 248 15.23 2.40 13.45
C ASP A 248 14.41 2.96 12.28
N LEU A 249 13.46 3.87 12.54
CA LEU A 249 12.68 4.54 11.50
C LEU A 249 13.52 5.46 10.60
N ASN A 250 14.47 6.18 11.16
CA ASN A 250 15.35 7.05 10.37
C ASN A 250 16.30 6.23 9.49
N SER A 251 16.82 5.11 9.99
CA SER A 251 17.58 4.14 9.18
C SER A 251 16.70 3.58 8.05
N ALA A 252 15.48 3.12 8.35
CA ALA A 252 14.55 2.61 7.35
C ALA A 252 14.24 3.63 6.23
N ARG A 253 14.01 4.90 6.59
CA ARG A 253 13.79 5.98 5.60
C ARG A 253 15.01 6.22 4.71
N THR A 254 16.20 6.19 5.31
CA THR A 254 17.46 6.32 4.57
C THR A 254 17.62 5.19 3.57
N ASP A 255 17.32 3.96 3.99
CA ASP A 255 17.36 2.77 3.13
C ASP A 255 16.31 2.78 2.03
N VAL A 256 15.08 3.24 2.31
CA VAL A 256 14.05 3.45 1.27
C VAL A 256 14.53 4.45 0.22
N LYS A 257 15.17 5.55 0.64
CA LYS A 257 15.73 6.52 -0.32
C LYS A 257 16.80 5.88 -1.21
N LYS A 258 17.77 5.17 -0.61
CA LYS A 258 18.82 4.44 -1.36
C LYS A 258 18.20 3.43 -2.34
N LEU A 259 17.15 2.73 -1.92
CA LEU A 259 16.40 1.80 -2.76
C LEU A 259 15.78 2.51 -3.97
N SER A 260 15.03 3.60 -3.75
CA SER A 260 14.45 4.40 -4.84
C SER A 260 15.51 4.91 -5.81
N ASP A 261 16.63 5.42 -5.26
CA ASP A 261 17.75 5.91 -6.06
C ASP A 261 18.32 4.79 -6.96
N SER A 262 18.49 3.59 -6.41
CA SER A 262 18.97 2.41 -7.15
C SER A 262 18.01 1.96 -8.24
N ILE A 263 16.71 1.93 -7.95
CA ILE A 263 15.70 1.46 -8.91
C ILE A 263 15.58 2.43 -10.07
N TYR A 264 15.58 3.73 -9.78
CA TYR A 264 15.57 4.77 -10.81
C TYR A 264 16.75 4.59 -11.77
N ALA A 265 17.97 4.48 -11.24
CA ALA A 265 19.16 4.27 -12.06
C ALA A 265 19.08 2.97 -12.89
N ALA A 266 18.56 1.89 -12.30
CA ALA A 266 18.41 0.62 -13.00
C ALA A 266 17.39 0.63 -14.15
N VAL A 267 16.41 1.54 -14.14
CA VAL A 267 15.34 1.60 -15.14
C VAL A 267 15.57 2.71 -16.18
N TRP A 268 16.13 3.85 -15.79
CA TRP A 268 16.36 4.99 -16.70
C TRP A 268 17.80 5.11 -17.20
N ASP A 269 18.83 4.76 -16.42
CA ASP A 269 20.24 4.96 -16.83
C ASP A 269 20.82 3.81 -17.69
N LYS A 270 19.99 2.83 -18.08
CA LYS A 270 20.40 1.70 -18.95
C LYS A 270 20.42 2.03 -20.45
N GLN A 271 20.22 3.29 -20.83
CA GLN A 271 20.21 3.77 -22.23
C GLN A 271 21.51 4.50 -22.56
#